data_AF-A0ABD3DTU6-F1
#
_entry.id   AF-A0ABD3DTU6-F1
#
_cell.length_a   1.000
_cell.length_b   1.000
_cell.length_c   1.000
_cell.angle_alpha   90.00
_cell.angle_beta   90.00
_cell.angle_gamma   90.00
#
_symmetry.space_group_name_H-M   'P 1'
#
loop_
_entity.id
_entity.type
_entity.pdbx_description
1 polymer ?
#
loop_
_entity_poly.entity_id
_entity_poly.type
_entity_poly.pdbx_seq_one_letter_code
_entity_poly.pdbx_strand_id
1 'polypeptide(L)'
;MRQSAVSTVEKRKRGPTMGRGLMKALGGSKGGKKMKIEVDPAIGRPKDRVESAKFSSQVGVVARDVLPVPRKWKEIDVQSALNPCIDHMQIHMDVNMDKPGVKQCVIDRLKSSSRQQRYRLHQHYKKFANLQEAKRNKPAQVSDQQQWELLCDYFESPEFKNQSQANSNNRKKKCELSTLPDERLSPLFKMKLSGQKGDDCDMIELYKTTHENVKGKWSSDVAKENWELMVEKKEKYAEEGIEKSEQEIVTEVLGHANGYIKGLGYGPKPPGKRNSQLHKELEDTRAELEESRTDKEAYKSTVDALTDQLKEQAAQIAKLMAFMQAGGSSVAEEGNQELDDSNNS
;
A
#
# COMPACT_ATOMS: atom_id res chain seq x y z
N MET A 1 -67.17 1.52 6.95
CA MET A 1 -65.84 0.96 6.65
C MET A 1 -64.78 1.98 7.03
N ARG A 2 -64.04 1.77 8.13
CA ARG A 2 -62.89 2.61 8.51
C ARG A 2 -61.64 1.99 7.89
N GLN A 3 -60.99 2.71 6.98
CA GLN A 3 -59.69 2.30 6.43
C GLN A 3 -58.61 2.65 7.44
N SER A 4 -57.92 1.62 7.96
CA SER A 4 -56.75 1.77 8.81
C SER A 4 -55.54 2.16 7.96
N ALA A 5 -55.05 3.39 8.10
CA ALA A 5 -53.79 3.82 7.52
C ALA A 5 -52.62 3.15 8.28
N VAL A 6 -51.94 2.22 7.63
CA VAL A 6 -50.70 1.63 8.12
C VAL A 6 -49.59 2.68 7.97
N SER A 7 -49.22 3.35 9.05
CA SER A 7 -48.05 4.22 9.07
C SER A 7 -46.78 3.37 9.05
N THR A 8 -46.09 3.34 7.92
CA THR A 8 -44.75 2.76 7.84
C THR A 8 -43.77 3.67 8.58
N VAL A 9 -43.45 3.30 9.82
CA VAL A 9 -42.39 3.96 10.61
C VAL A 9 -41.05 3.71 9.91
N GLU A 10 -40.52 4.73 9.23
CA GLU A 10 -39.17 4.67 8.68
C GLU A 10 -38.16 4.45 9.82
N LYS A 11 -37.42 3.34 9.77
CA LYS A 11 -36.35 3.05 10.74
C LYS A 11 -35.32 4.18 10.68
N ARG A 12 -35.03 4.80 11.84
CA ARG A 12 -33.97 5.81 11.99
C ARG A 12 -32.65 5.26 11.45
N LYS A 13 -32.23 5.75 10.28
CA LYS A 13 -30.93 5.40 9.70
C LYS A 13 -29.84 6.07 10.52
N ARG A 14 -28.75 5.35 10.80
CA ARG A 14 -27.59 5.89 11.53
C ARG A 14 -27.02 7.07 10.74
N GLY A 15 -26.91 8.23 11.39
CA GLY A 15 -26.29 9.42 10.82
C GLY A 15 -24.80 9.23 10.51
N PRO A 16 -24.18 10.17 9.78
CA PRO A 16 -22.77 10.09 9.43
C PRO A 16 -21.87 10.03 10.67
N THR A 17 -20.74 9.35 10.57
CA THR A 17 -19.76 9.27 11.67
C THR A 17 -19.20 10.66 11.98
N MET A 18 -19.13 10.99 13.27
CA MET A 18 -18.60 12.23 13.81
C MET A 18 -17.29 12.01 14.57
N GLY A 19 -16.56 10.93 14.29
CA GLY A 19 -15.30 10.61 14.97
C GLY A 19 -15.42 10.28 16.47
N ARG A 20 -16.62 10.31 17.07
CA ARG A 20 -16.84 10.10 18.51
C ARG A 20 -16.25 8.80 19.05
N GLY A 21 -16.27 7.73 18.25
CA GLY A 21 -15.68 6.45 18.65
C GLY A 21 -14.14 6.46 18.67
N LEU A 22 -13.50 7.34 17.92
CA LEU A 22 -12.05 7.58 17.99
C LEU A 22 -11.76 8.49 19.19
N MET A 23 -12.50 9.59 19.32
CA MET A 23 -12.36 10.52 20.46
C MET A 23 -12.55 9.82 21.81
N LYS A 24 -13.51 8.90 21.94
CA LYS A 24 -13.67 8.09 23.17
C LYS A 24 -12.53 7.12 23.41
N ALA A 25 -11.96 6.52 22.36
CA ALA A 25 -10.83 5.60 22.48
C ALA A 25 -9.54 6.33 22.91
N LEU A 26 -9.39 7.60 22.53
CA LEU A 26 -8.27 8.46 22.90
C LEU A 26 -8.53 9.19 24.25
N GLY A 27 -9.77 9.55 24.54
CA GLY A 27 -10.20 10.31 25.72
C GLY A 27 -10.20 9.54 27.04
N GLY A 28 -9.96 8.23 27.02
CA GLY A 28 -9.69 7.43 28.22
C GLY A 28 -8.24 7.53 28.70
N SER A 29 -7.31 8.00 27.87
CA SER A 29 -5.92 8.20 28.24
C SER A 29 -5.71 9.66 28.66
N LYS A 30 -5.64 9.89 29.97
CA LYS A 30 -5.09 11.14 30.54
C LYS A 30 -3.62 11.26 30.08
N GLY A 31 -3.40 11.92 28.95
CA GLY A 31 -2.06 12.17 28.41
C GLY A 31 -1.91 11.77 26.94
N GLY A 32 -2.42 12.60 26.02
CA GLY A 32 -1.87 12.80 24.66
C GLY A 32 -1.60 11.60 23.74
N LYS A 33 -2.01 10.37 24.08
CA LYS A 33 -1.61 9.17 23.34
C LYS A 33 -2.35 9.11 22.00
N LYS A 34 -1.69 9.55 20.94
CA LYS A 34 -2.17 9.45 19.56
C LYS A 34 -2.17 7.99 19.10
N MET A 35 -3.12 7.63 18.24
CA MET A 35 -3.13 6.31 17.60
C MET A 35 -2.02 6.25 16.55
N LYS A 36 -1.02 5.39 16.76
CA LYS A 36 0.03 5.14 15.78
C LYS A 36 -0.58 4.40 14.59
N ILE A 37 -0.31 4.86 13.38
CA ILE A 37 -0.76 4.19 12.15
C ILE A 37 0.46 3.61 11.44
N GLU A 38 0.60 2.29 11.46
CA GLU A 38 1.64 1.59 10.71
C GLU A 38 1.08 1.02 9.42
N VAL A 39 1.56 1.54 8.28
CA VAL A 39 1.16 1.09 6.95
C VAL A 39 2.12 0.03 6.46
N ASP A 40 1.57 -1.07 5.95
CA ASP A 40 2.30 -2.05 5.17
C ASP A 40 2.63 -1.47 3.79
N PRO A 41 3.91 -1.35 3.37
CA PRO A 41 4.28 -0.77 2.08
C PRO A 41 3.83 -1.61 0.87
N ALA A 42 3.73 -2.93 1.00
CA ALA A 42 3.33 -3.83 -0.08
C ALA A 42 1.81 -3.76 -0.33
N ILE A 43 1.03 -3.65 0.75
CA ILE A 43 -0.44 -3.59 0.69
C ILE A 43 -0.94 -2.13 0.57
N GLY A 44 -0.17 -1.17 1.08
CA GLY A 44 -0.52 0.25 1.15
C GLY A 44 -1.67 0.52 2.14
N ARG A 45 -1.79 -0.26 3.22
CA ARG A 45 -2.85 -0.13 4.23
C ARG A 45 -2.33 -0.29 5.67
N PRO A 46 -3.05 0.22 6.68
CA PRO A 46 -2.73 -0.04 8.07
C PRO A 46 -2.71 -1.54 8.37
N LYS A 47 -1.69 -2.01 9.09
CA LYS A 47 -1.49 -3.44 9.43
C LYS A 47 -2.60 -3.98 10.33
N ASP A 48 -2.99 -3.23 11.35
CA ASP A 48 -4.04 -3.64 12.28
C ASP A 48 -5.45 -3.31 11.77
N ARG A 49 -6.39 -4.24 12.01
CA ARG A 49 -7.79 -4.12 11.56
C ARG A 49 -8.53 -2.99 12.29
N VAL A 50 -8.32 -2.83 13.59
CA VAL A 50 -9.00 -1.83 14.42
C VAL A 50 -8.47 -0.44 14.07
N GLU A 51 -7.15 -0.29 13.97
CA GLU A 51 -6.49 0.93 13.50
C GLU A 51 -6.97 1.33 12.10
N SER A 52 -7.03 0.37 11.17
CA SER A 52 -7.53 0.61 9.81
C SER A 52 -8.96 1.15 9.77
N ALA A 53 -9.85 0.63 10.61
CA ALA A 53 -11.23 1.09 10.70
C ALA A 53 -11.34 2.50 11.31
N LYS A 54 -10.50 2.80 12.32
CA LYS A 54 -10.44 4.11 12.98
C LYS A 54 -9.82 5.17 12.07
N PHE A 55 -8.71 4.84 11.41
CA PHE A 55 -8.08 5.62 10.35
C PHE A 55 -9.08 5.96 9.24
N SER A 56 -9.75 4.94 8.70
CA SER A 56 -10.80 5.11 7.69
C SER A 56 -11.92 6.06 8.13
N SER A 57 -12.31 6.00 9.40
CA SER A 57 -13.35 6.86 9.96
C SER A 57 -12.88 8.31 10.07
N GLN A 58 -11.64 8.54 10.53
CA GLN A 58 -11.08 9.88 10.65
C GLN A 58 -10.87 10.52 9.29
N VAL A 59 -10.32 9.79 8.31
CA VAL A 59 -10.19 10.30 6.95
C VAL A 59 -11.56 10.69 6.38
N GLY A 60 -12.61 9.94 6.71
CA GLY A 60 -13.98 10.26 6.29
C GLY A 60 -14.64 11.44 7.03
N VAL A 61 -14.10 11.86 8.18
CA VAL A 61 -14.49 13.09 8.88
C VAL A 61 -13.72 14.26 8.28
N VAL A 62 -12.39 14.16 8.21
CA VAL A 62 -11.52 15.19 7.65
C VAL A 62 -11.88 15.52 6.20
N ALA A 63 -12.09 14.50 5.35
CA ALA A 63 -12.49 14.73 3.97
C ALA A 63 -13.84 15.44 3.84
N ARG A 64 -14.71 15.36 4.85
CA ARG A 64 -16.04 15.98 4.81
C ARG A 64 -16.00 17.42 5.32
N ASP A 65 -15.24 17.65 6.39
CA ASP A 65 -15.31 18.87 7.17
C ASP A 65 -14.20 19.87 6.77
N VAL A 66 -13.08 19.38 6.22
CA VAL A 66 -11.90 20.18 5.89
C VAL A 66 -11.63 20.21 4.39
N LEU A 67 -11.76 19.08 3.70
CA LEU A 67 -11.40 18.99 2.28
C LEU A 67 -12.47 19.65 1.40
N PRO A 68 -12.11 20.62 0.53
CA PRO A 68 -13.00 21.11 -0.50
C PRO A 68 -13.43 19.97 -1.43
N VAL A 69 -14.60 20.09 -2.05
CA VAL A 69 -15.10 19.07 -2.98
C VAL A 69 -14.75 19.50 -4.41
N PRO A 70 -13.59 19.09 -4.96
CA PRO A 70 -13.20 19.51 -6.31
C PRO A 70 -14.04 18.76 -7.35
N ARG A 71 -14.08 19.24 -8.60
CA ARG A 71 -14.67 18.47 -9.72
C ARG A 71 -13.73 17.32 -10.09
N LYS A 72 -12.42 17.61 -10.19
CA LYS A 72 -11.36 16.62 -10.44
C LYS A 72 -10.32 16.67 -9.33
N TRP A 73 -9.76 15.52 -8.96
CA TRP A 73 -8.71 15.45 -7.92
C TRP A 73 -7.47 16.29 -8.27
N LYS A 74 -7.17 16.48 -9.56
CA LYS A 74 -6.05 17.30 -10.03
C LYS A 74 -6.21 18.80 -9.73
N GLU A 75 -7.42 19.25 -9.42
CA GLU A 75 -7.73 20.65 -9.08
C GLU A 75 -7.48 20.94 -7.59
N ILE A 76 -7.17 19.93 -6.78
CA ILE A 76 -6.82 20.13 -5.37
C ILE A 76 -5.40 20.65 -5.30
N ASP A 77 -5.25 21.84 -4.73
CA ASP A 77 -3.95 22.36 -4.35
C ASP A 77 -3.41 21.64 -3.10
N VAL A 78 -2.14 21.25 -3.17
CA VAL A 78 -1.50 20.46 -2.11
C VAL A 78 -1.34 21.31 -0.85
N GLN A 79 -0.97 22.58 -0.99
CA GLN A 79 -0.65 23.43 0.16
C GLN A 79 -1.92 23.90 0.89
N SER A 80 -2.89 24.43 0.16
CA SER A 80 -4.09 25.05 0.72
C SER A 80 -5.21 24.07 1.09
N ALA A 81 -5.23 22.86 0.51
CA ALA A 81 -6.31 21.90 0.76
C ALA A 81 -5.83 20.57 1.35
N LEU A 82 -4.66 20.06 0.97
CA LEU A 82 -4.18 18.77 1.47
C LEU A 82 -3.49 18.88 2.84
N ASN A 83 -2.66 19.90 3.07
CA ASN A 83 -1.99 20.08 4.36
C ASN A 83 -2.97 20.26 5.52
N PRO A 84 -4.02 21.10 5.44
CA PRO A 84 -5.01 21.21 6.51
C PRO A 84 -5.71 19.87 6.83
N CYS A 85 -5.90 19.02 5.82
CA CYS A 85 -6.42 17.68 6.04
C CYS A 85 -5.44 16.81 6.84
N ILE A 86 -4.15 16.87 6.49
CA ILE A 86 -3.09 16.15 7.20
C ILE A 86 -2.99 16.63 8.64
N ASP A 87 -2.95 17.95 8.85
CA ASP A 87 -2.89 18.57 10.18
C ASP A 87 -4.07 18.11 11.04
N HIS A 88 -5.29 18.12 10.49
CA HIS A 88 -6.49 17.67 11.20
C HIS A 88 -6.48 16.15 11.48
N MET A 89 -5.81 15.34 10.66
CA MET A 89 -5.58 13.92 10.98
C MET A 89 -4.57 13.77 12.12
N GLN A 90 -3.52 14.57 12.13
CA GLN A 90 -2.43 14.54 13.12
C GLN A 90 -2.85 14.98 14.53
N ILE A 91 -4.02 15.61 14.69
CA ILE A 91 -4.62 15.92 16.00
C ILE A 91 -4.89 14.62 16.79
N HIS A 92 -5.38 13.58 16.12
CA HIS A 92 -5.84 12.35 16.78
C HIS A 92 -5.01 11.11 16.44
N MET A 93 -4.16 11.19 15.40
CA MET A 93 -3.36 10.08 14.91
C MET A 93 -1.90 10.49 14.79
N ASP A 94 -1.00 9.58 15.12
CA ASP A 94 0.42 9.71 14.84
C ASP A 94 0.69 9.12 13.47
N VAL A 95 0.52 9.97 12.44
CA VAL A 95 0.74 9.63 11.04
C VAL A 95 2.07 10.23 10.61
N ASN A 96 3.11 9.39 10.59
CA ASN A 96 4.42 9.79 10.07
C ASN A 96 4.39 9.72 8.53
N MET A 97 4.39 10.89 7.90
CA MET A 97 4.28 11.05 6.44
C MET A 97 5.59 10.74 5.70
N ASP A 98 6.72 10.70 6.41
CA ASP A 98 8.04 10.39 5.86
C ASP A 98 8.26 8.89 5.67
N LYS A 99 7.41 8.07 6.28
CA LYS A 99 7.45 6.62 6.10
C LYS A 99 7.01 6.20 4.69
N PRO A 100 7.73 5.25 4.06
CA PRO A 100 7.36 4.71 2.75
C PRO A 100 5.91 4.20 2.72
N GLY A 101 5.14 4.59 1.71
CA GLY A 101 3.76 4.13 1.51
C GLY A 101 2.69 4.82 2.35
N VAL A 102 3.03 5.47 3.48
CA VAL A 102 2.03 6.13 4.36
C VAL A 102 1.38 7.32 3.66
N LYS A 103 2.19 8.22 3.09
CA LYS A 103 1.71 9.40 2.35
C LYS A 103 0.76 9.01 1.21
N GLN A 104 1.14 7.99 0.43
CA GLN A 104 0.33 7.51 -0.68
C GLN A 104 -1.00 6.90 -0.19
N CYS A 105 -0.97 6.09 0.87
CA CYS A 105 -2.16 5.52 1.49
C CYS A 105 -3.14 6.62 1.96
N VAL A 106 -2.64 7.67 2.60
CA VAL A 106 -3.45 8.82 3.06
C VAL A 106 -4.10 9.52 1.86
N ILE A 107 -3.31 9.84 0.83
CA ILE A 107 -3.79 10.52 -0.39
C ILE A 107 -4.85 9.68 -1.10
N ASP A 108 -4.62 8.38 -1.27
CA ASP A 108 -5.58 7.49 -1.93
C ASP A 108 -6.89 7.37 -1.14
N ARG A 109 -6.80 7.38 0.19
CA ARG A 109 -7.99 7.38 1.04
C ARG A 109 -8.77 8.69 0.94
N LEU A 110 -8.09 9.84 0.96
CA LEU A 110 -8.73 11.14 0.76
C LEU A 110 -9.37 11.25 -0.62
N LYS A 111 -8.70 10.74 -1.66
CA LYS A 111 -9.22 10.67 -3.03
C LYS A 111 -10.48 9.83 -3.13
N SER A 112 -10.50 8.68 -2.46
CA SER A 112 -11.69 7.83 -2.37
C SER A 112 -12.83 8.53 -1.63
N SER A 113 -12.55 9.14 -0.47
CA SER A 113 -13.55 9.89 0.30
C SER A 113 -14.14 11.08 -0.48
N SER A 114 -13.31 11.85 -1.18
CA SER A 114 -13.73 12.97 -2.03
C SER A 114 -14.66 12.52 -3.15
N ARG A 115 -14.34 11.40 -3.82
CA ARG A 115 -15.23 10.77 -4.83
C ARG A 115 -16.57 10.38 -4.23
N GLN A 116 -16.55 9.78 -3.04
CA GLN A 116 -17.77 9.35 -2.36
C GLN A 116 -18.64 10.55 -1.93
N GLN A 117 -18.03 11.64 -1.48
CA GLN A 117 -18.73 12.87 -1.14
C GLN A 117 -19.38 13.50 -2.36
N ARG A 118 -18.64 13.65 -3.48
CA ARG A 118 -19.21 14.08 -4.77
C ARG A 118 -20.39 13.22 -5.17
N TYR A 119 -20.27 11.90 -5.06
CA TYR A 119 -21.37 10.99 -5.37
C TYR A 119 -22.61 11.25 -4.52
N ARG A 120 -22.45 11.45 -3.20
CA ARG A 120 -23.58 11.79 -2.30
C ARG A 120 -24.23 13.12 -2.67
N LEU A 121 -23.44 14.13 -3.02
CA LEU A 121 -23.93 15.43 -3.48
C LEU A 121 -24.71 15.30 -4.79
N HIS A 122 -24.22 14.48 -5.73
CA HIS A 122 -24.94 14.18 -6.96
C HIS A 122 -26.26 13.41 -6.70
N GLN A 123 -26.29 12.49 -5.72
CA GLN A 123 -27.54 11.84 -5.31
C GLN A 123 -28.53 12.82 -4.69
N HIS A 124 -28.06 13.83 -3.96
CA HIS A 124 -28.91 14.90 -3.44
C HIS A 124 -29.45 15.79 -4.58
N TYR A 125 -28.58 16.20 -5.50
CA TYR A 125 -28.95 16.94 -6.71
C TYR A 125 -30.06 16.25 -7.51
N LYS A 126 -29.97 14.92 -7.68
CA LYS A 126 -30.97 14.11 -8.40
C LYS A 126 -32.38 14.09 -7.80
N LYS A 127 -32.57 14.60 -6.57
CA LYS A 127 -33.90 14.69 -5.95
C LYS A 127 -34.74 15.83 -6.52
N PHE A 128 -34.11 16.79 -7.18
CA PHE A 128 -34.76 17.98 -7.72
C PHE A 128 -34.97 17.82 -9.22
N ALA A 129 -36.10 18.33 -9.72
CA ALA A 129 -36.45 18.19 -11.13
C ALA A 129 -35.73 19.21 -12.02
N ASN A 130 -35.36 20.37 -11.47
CA ASN A 130 -34.76 21.47 -12.21
C ASN A 130 -33.50 22.01 -11.52
N LEU A 131 -32.62 22.62 -12.32
CA LEU A 131 -31.34 23.16 -11.86
C LEU A 131 -31.49 24.26 -10.80
N GLN A 132 -32.48 25.14 -10.96
CA GLN A 132 -32.67 26.29 -10.07
C GLN A 132 -33.14 25.86 -8.67
N GLU A 133 -34.05 24.90 -8.60
CA GLU A 133 -34.49 24.26 -7.38
C GLU A 133 -33.35 23.51 -6.71
N ALA A 134 -32.52 22.79 -7.48
CA ALA A 134 -31.33 22.14 -6.94
C ALA A 134 -30.36 23.15 -6.31
N LYS A 135 -30.08 24.27 -6.98
CA LYS A 135 -29.22 25.36 -6.47
C LYS A 135 -29.75 25.96 -5.17
N ARG A 136 -31.05 26.20 -5.07
CA ARG A 136 -31.70 26.72 -3.84
C ARG A 136 -31.63 25.74 -2.67
N ASN A 137 -31.65 24.43 -2.95
CA ASN A 137 -31.68 23.38 -1.92
C ASN A 137 -30.29 22.83 -1.58
N LYS A 138 -29.44 23.68 -1.00
CA LYS A 138 -28.09 23.29 -0.57
C LYS A 138 -28.12 22.22 0.54
N PRO A 139 -27.35 21.13 0.40
CA PRO A 139 -27.21 20.15 1.47
C PRO A 139 -26.42 20.74 2.66
N ALA A 140 -26.83 20.43 3.89
CA ALA A 140 -26.21 20.94 5.12
C ALA A 140 -24.71 20.61 5.27
N GLN A 141 -24.23 19.58 4.56
CA GLN A 141 -22.83 19.18 4.58
C GLN A 141 -21.92 20.06 3.70
N VAL A 142 -22.48 20.96 2.89
CA VAL A 142 -21.71 21.91 2.09
C VAL A 142 -21.79 23.28 2.76
N SER A 143 -20.65 23.75 3.24
CA SER A 143 -20.56 25.03 3.96
C SER A 143 -20.86 26.21 3.01
N ASP A 144 -20.28 26.20 1.81
CA ASP A 144 -20.39 27.30 0.85
C ASP A 144 -21.50 27.09 -0.21
N GLN A 145 -22.33 28.12 -0.38
CA GLN A 145 -23.39 28.15 -1.40
C GLN A 145 -22.83 28.24 -2.81
N GLN A 146 -21.78 29.03 -3.04
CA GLN A 146 -21.19 29.19 -4.37
C GLN A 146 -20.59 27.87 -4.86
N GLN A 147 -19.86 27.17 -3.99
CA GLN A 147 -19.37 25.82 -4.27
C GLN A 147 -20.50 24.83 -4.64
N TRP A 148 -21.66 24.91 -3.98
CA TRP A 148 -22.82 24.06 -4.32
C TRP A 148 -23.38 24.38 -5.70
N GLU A 149 -23.52 25.67 -6.04
CA GLU A 149 -24.01 26.10 -7.34
C GLU A 149 -23.07 25.67 -8.47
N LEU A 150 -21.75 25.81 -8.27
CA LEU A 150 -20.74 25.33 -9.19
C LEU A 150 -20.79 23.81 -9.39
N LEU A 151 -21.16 23.05 -8.37
CA LEU A 151 -21.36 21.60 -8.47
C LEU A 151 -22.64 21.25 -9.21
N CYS A 152 -23.73 22.01 -8.98
CA CYS A 152 -24.98 21.84 -9.73
C CYS A 152 -24.77 22.07 -11.23
N ASP A 153 -24.06 23.14 -11.59
CA ASP A 153 -23.71 23.44 -12.99
C ASP A 153 -22.83 22.35 -13.60
N TYR A 154 -21.89 21.81 -12.82
CA TYR A 154 -21.09 20.68 -13.24
C TYR A 154 -21.92 19.41 -13.46
N PHE A 155 -22.89 19.11 -12.59
CA PHE A 155 -23.76 17.94 -12.76
C PHE A 155 -24.72 18.07 -13.94
N GLU A 156 -25.12 19.30 -14.27
CA GLU A 156 -25.96 19.58 -15.44
C GLU A 156 -25.18 19.53 -16.75
N SER A 157 -23.84 19.71 -16.70
CA SER A 157 -22.98 19.72 -17.88
C SER A 157 -23.12 18.44 -18.74
N PRO A 158 -23.09 18.57 -20.09
CA PRO A 158 -23.20 17.42 -20.99
C PRO A 158 -22.05 16.43 -20.77
N GLU A 159 -20.86 16.94 -20.47
CA GLU A 159 -19.66 16.15 -20.18
C GLU A 159 -19.88 15.18 -19.01
N PHE A 160 -20.42 15.69 -17.90
CA PHE A 160 -20.70 14.86 -16.73
C PHE A 160 -21.85 13.89 -16.99
N LYS A 161 -22.93 14.33 -17.65
CA LYS A 161 -24.07 13.45 -17.99
C LYS A 161 -23.64 12.27 -18.86
N ASN A 162 -22.86 12.53 -19.90
CA ASN A 162 -22.33 11.50 -20.79
C ASN A 162 -21.43 10.52 -20.03
N GLN A 163 -20.50 11.03 -19.21
CA GLN A 163 -19.62 10.19 -18.41
C GLN A 163 -20.38 9.35 -17.37
N SER A 164 -21.35 9.95 -16.69
CA SER A 164 -22.21 9.29 -15.70
C SER A 164 -23.04 8.18 -16.34
N GLN A 165 -23.63 8.42 -17.52
CA GLN A 165 -24.40 7.43 -18.25
C GLN A 165 -23.52 6.27 -18.73
N ALA A 166 -22.36 6.56 -19.33
CA ALA A 166 -21.41 5.53 -19.74
C ALA A 166 -20.95 4.67 -18.56
N ASN A 167 -20.62 5.28 -17.42
CA ASN A 167 -20.24 4.56 -16.20
C ASN A 167 -21.39 3.71 -15.64
N SER A 168 -22.64 4.19 -15.70
CA SER A 168 -23.82 3.43 -15.29
C SER A 168 -24.02 2.20 -16.18
N ASN A 169 -23.92 2.37 -17.50
CA ASN A 169 -24.02 1.27 -18.47
C ASN A 169 -22.91 0.24 -18.26
N ASN A 170 -21.67 0.69 -18.04
CA ASN A 170 -20.54 -0.19 -17.75
C ASN A 170 -20.73 -0.96 -16.44
N ARG A 171 -21.33 -0.33 -15.42
CA ARG A 171 -21.63 -1.00 -14.15
C ARG A 171 -22.71 -2.07 -14.31
N LYS A 172 -23.74 -1.83 -15.12
CA LYS A 172 -24.77 -2.84 -15.45
C LYS A 172 -24.14 -4.08 -16.09
N LYS A 173 -23.33 -3.88 -17.13
CA LYS A 173 -22.55 -4.96 -17.79
C LYS A 173 -21.64 -5.73 -16.83
N LYS A 174 -21.06 -5.06 -15.82
CA LYS A 174 -20.19 -5.71 -14.82
C LYS A 174 -20.98 -6.51 -13.77
N CYS A 175 -22.15 -6.04 -13.36
CA CYS A 175 -23.03 -6.77 -12.43
C CYS A 175 -23.59 -8.05 -13.06
N GLU A 176 -23.82 -8.06 -14.37
CA GLU A 176 -24.19 -9.28 -15.12
C GLU A 176 -23.09 -10.35 -15.05
N LEU A 177 -21.82 -9.96 -14.86
CA LEU A 177 -20.68 -10.87 -14.75
C LEU A 177 -20.34 -11.29 -13.30
N SER A 178 -20.82 -10.56 -12.30
CA SER A 178 -20.51 -10.81 -10.88
C SER A 178 -21.79 -10.82 -10.06
N THR A 179 -22.31 -12.02 -9.79
CA THR A 179 -23.62 -12.24 -9.17
C THR A 179 -23.60 -12.14 -7.64
N LEU A 180 -22.47 -11.72 -7.05
CA LEU A 180 -22.32 -11.49 -5.62
C LEU A 180 -22.16 -10.01 -5.29
N PRO A 181 -22.58 -9.57 -4.10
CA PRO A 181 -22.21 -8.26 -3.60
C PRO A 181 -20.68 -8.17 -3.46
N ASP A 182 -20.08 -7.13 -4.05
CA ASP A 182 -18.66 -6.70 -3.89
C ASP A 182 -18.21 -6.67 -2.41
N GLU A 183 -19.17 -6.43 -1.49
CA GLU A 183 -18.98 -6.48 -0.04
C GLU A 183 -18.73 -7.87 0.57
N ARG A 184 -19.05 -8.99 -0.11
CA ARG A 184 -18.73 -10.35 0.38
C ARG A 184 -17.39 -10.85 -0.14
N LEU A 185 -17.02 -10.42 -1.35
CA LEU A 185 -15.71 -10.70 -1.94
C LEU A 185 -14.60 -10.07 -1.09
N SER A 186 -14.71 -8.78 -0.74
CA SER A 186 -13.62 -8.08 -0.02
C SER A 186 -13.28 -8.64 1.38
N PRO A 187 -14.23 -9.05 2.25
CA PRO A 187 -13.93 -9.61 3.57
C PRO A 187 -13.38 -11.03 3.52
N LEU A 188 -13.89 -11.89 2.64
CA LEU A 188 -13.34 -13.23 2.42
C LEU A 188 -11.93 -13.15 1.83
N PHE A 189 -11.71 -12.28 0.85
CA PHE A 189 -10.38 -11.96 0.33
C PHE A 189 -9.43 -11.45 1.42
N LYS A 190 -9.88 -10.52 2.26
CA LYS A 190 -9.08 -9.96 3.37
C LYS A 190 -8.74 -11.00 4.43
N MET A 191 -9.64 -11.95 4.68
CA MET A 191 -9.43 -13.00 5.69
C MET A 191 -8.40 -14.03 5.19
N LYS A 192 -8.53 -14.50 3.95
CA LYS A 192 -7.59 -15.46 3.35
C LYS A 192 -6.22 -14.83 3.02
N LEU A 193 -6.16 -13.55 2.61
CA LEU A 193 -4.88 -12.82 2.44
C LEU A 193 -4.16 -12.48 3.76
N SER A 194 -4.86 -12.50 4.91
CA SER A 194 -4.27 -12.12 6.20
C SER A 194 -3.43 -13.22 6.87
N GLY A 195 -3.23 -14.38 6.22
CA GLY A 195 -2.18 -15.32 6.56
C GLY A 195 -2.14 -15.73 8.04
N GLN A 196 -3.27 -16.13 8.64
CA GLN A 196 -3.18 -16.79 9.96
C GLN A 196 -2.52 -18.18 9.89
N LYS A 197 -2.28 -18.70 8.70
CA LYS A 197 -1.27 -19.72 8.38
C LYS A 197 -0.76 -19.40 6.98
N GLY A 198 0.55 -19.47 6.74
CA GLY A 198 1.17 -19.23 5.44
C GLY A 198 0.85 -20.31 4.41
N ASP A 199 -0.42 -20.69 4.26
CA ASP A 199 -0.90 -21.54 3.18
C ASP A 199 -1.21 -20.68 1.96
N ASP A 200 -0.72 -21.11 0.80
CA ASP A 200 -1.15 -20.61 -0.49
C ASP A 200 -2.68 -20.68 -0.56
N CYS A 201 -3.32 -19.52 -0.71
CA CYS A 201 -4.76 -19.45 -0.78
C CYS A 201 -5.23 -20.10 -2.08
N ASP A 202 -5.89 -21.26 -1.99
CA ASP A 202 -6.48 -21.91 -3.17
C ASP A 202 -7.46 -20.94 -3.86
N MET A 203 -7.07 -20.48 -5.04
CA MET A 203 -7.77 -19.41 -5.77
C MET A 203 -9.04 -19.93 -6.44
N ILE A 204 -9.08 -21.22 -6.76
CA ILE A 204 -10.22 -21.90 -7.37
C ILE A 204 -11.27 -22.18 -6.28
N GLU A 205 -10.83 -22.60 -5.09
CA GLU A 205 -11.69 -22.76 -3.92
C GLU A 205 -12.22 -21.40 -3.42
N LEU A 206 -11.40 -20.33 -3.49
CA LEU A 206 -11.87 -18.97 -3.22
C LEU A 206 -12.96 -18.55 -4.21
N TYR A 207 -12.82 -18.89 -5.49
CA TYR A 207 -13.87 -18.63 -6.47
C TYR A 207 -15.17 -19.37 -6.13
N LYS A 208 -15.10 -20.65 -5.78
CA LYS A 208 -16.26 -21.44 -5.34
C LYS A 208 -16.93 -20.85 -4.10
N THR A 209 -16.18 -20.67 -3.02
CA THR A 209 -16.71 -20.15 -1.74
C THR A 209 -17.31 -18.76 -1.85
N THR A 210 -16.85 -17.97 -2.83
CA THR A 210 -17.45 -16.67 -3.10
C THR A 210 -18.74 -16.85 -3.91
N HIS A 211 -18.72 -17.63 -4.99
CA HIS A 211 -19.83 -17.74 -5.96
C HIS A 211 -20.90 -18.78 -5.60
N GLU A 212 -20.71 -19.52 -4.52
CA GLU A 212 -21.67 -20.45 -3.94
C GLU A 212 -22.23 -19.85 -2.63
N ASN A 213 -23.54 -19.95 -2.42
CA ASN A 213 -24.14 -19.51 -1.16
C ASN A 213 -23.96 -20.56 -0.05
N VAL A 214 -24.27 -20.20 1.19
CA VAL A 214 -24.22 -21.12 2.36
C VAL A 214 -25.10 -22.37 2.23
N LYS A 215 -26.00 -22.44 1.23
CA LYS A 215 -26.86 -23.58 0.93
C LYS A 215 -26.36 -24.41 -0.26
N GLY A 216 -25.15 -24.16 -0.74
CA GLY A 216 -24.56 -24.89 -1.87
C GLY A 216 -25.13 -24.53 -3.24
N LYS A 217 -25.84 -23.40 -3.37
CA LYS A 217 -26.41 -22.94 -4.64
C LYS A 217 -25.52 -21.87 -5.26
N TRP A 218 -25.14 -22.09 -6.52
CA TRP A 218 -24.38 -21.16 -7.33
C TRP A 218 -25.14 -19.85 -7.56
N SER A 219 -24.36 -18.77 -7.64
CA SER A 219 -24.87 -17.42 -7.80
C SER A 219 -25.39 -17.16 -9.23
N SER A 220 -24.86 -17.85 -10.23
CA SER A 220 -25.38 -17.93 -11.62
C SER A 220 -24.87 -19.20 -12.30
N ASP A 221 -25.51 -19.60 -13.40
CA ASP A 221 -25.06 -20.74 -14.22
C ASP A 221 -23.66 -20.47 -14.81
N VAL A 222 -23.40 -19.24 -15.27
CA VAL A 222 -22.08 -18.78 -15.72
C VAL A 222 -21.01 -18.93 -14.64
N ALA A 223 -21.33 -18.71 -13.36
CA ALA A 223 -20.37 -18.90 -12.28
C ALA A 223 -20.04 -20.38 -12.05
N LYS A 224 -21.02 -21.28 -12.23
CA LYS A 224 -20.80 -22.72 -12.17
C LYS A 224 -19.90 -23.19 -13.32
N GLU A 225 -20.23 -22.80 -14.56
CA GLU A 225 -19.45 -23.12 -15.76
C GLU A 225 -18.00 -22.64 -15.66
N ASN A 226 -17.77 -21.42 -15.16
CA ASN A 226 -16.43 -20.90 -14.96
C ASN A 226 -15.63 -21.71 -13.92
N TRP A 227 -16.26 -22.14 -12.83
CA TRP A 227 -15.58 -22.96 -11.83
C TRP A 227 -15.25 -24.35 -12.38
N GLU A 228 -16.19 -24.98 -13.10
CA GLU A 228 -15.98 -26.28 -13.77
C GLU A 228 -14.80 -26.19 -14.75
N LEU A 229 -14.73 -25.11 -15.55
CA LEU A 229 -13.62 -24.88 -16.48
C LEU A 229 -12.27 -24.65 -15.77
N MET A 230 -12.25 -24.04 -14.58
CA MET A 230 -11.02 -23.91 -13.78
C MET A 230 -10.51 -25.25 -13.29
N VAL A 231 -11.42 -26.12 -12.81
CA VAL A 231 -11.08 -27.48 -12.34
C VAL A 231 -10.57 -28.32 -13.51
N GLU A 232 -11.27 -28.30 -14.65
CA GLU A 232 -10.86 -29.01 -15.86
C GLU A 232 -9.47 -28.56 -16.34
N LYS A 233 -9.19 -27.26 -16.34
CA LYS A 233 -7.85 -26.75 -16.72
C LYS A 233 -6.78 -27.16 -15.72
N LYS A 234 -7.07 -27.16 -14.42
CA LYS A 234 -6.14 -27.62 -13.39
C LYS A 234 -5.79 -29.09 -13.57
N GLU A 235 -6.75 -29.93 -13.91
CA GLU A 235 -6.54 -31.35 -14.24
C GLU A 235 -5.72 -31.52 -15.51
N LYS A 236 -6.08 -30.83 -16.61
CA LYS A 236 -5.32 -30.90 -17.88
C LYS A 236 -3.86 -30.47 -17.72
N TYR A 237 -3.58 -29.39 -16.99
CA TYR A 237 -2.20 -28.96 -16.77
C TYR A 237 -1.40 -29.94 -15.91
N ALA A 238 -2.06 -30.61 -14.96
CA ALA A 238 -1.42 -31.69 -14.19
C ALA A 238 -1.11 -32.91 -15.07
N GLU A 239 -2.00 -33.28 -16.00
CA GLU A 239 -1.79 -34.38 -16.96
C GLU A 239 -0.68 -34.07 -17.98
N GLU A 240 -0.63 -32.83 -18.48
CA GLU A 240 0.37 -32.36 -19.44
C GLU A 240 1.73 -32.02 -18.79
N GLY A 241 1.84 -32.09 -17.46
CA GLY A 241 3.04 -31.72 -16.72
C GLY A 241 3.39 -30.24 -16.79
N ILE A 242 2.41 -29.37 -17.08
CA ILE A 242 2.60 -27.92 -17.17
C ILE A 242 2.42 -27.31 -15.78
N GLU A 243 3.48 -26.76 -15.21
CA GLU A 243 3.40 -25.99 -13.98
C GLU A 243 2.73 -24.63 -14.26
N LYS A 244 1.42 -24.54 -13.98
CA LYS A 244 0.67 -23.28 -13.91
C LYS A 244 0.16 -23.07 -12.51
N SER A 245 0.35 -21.87 -11.99
CA SER A 245 -0.25 -21.47 -10.72
C SER A 245 -1.77 -21.40 -10.85
N GLU A 246 -2.49 -21.67 -9.77
CA GLU A 246 -3.95 -21.55 -9.76
C GLU A 246 -4.40 -20.12 -10.09
N GLN A 247 -3.59 -19.12 -9.73
CA GLN A 247 -3.84 -17.73 -10.10
C GLN A 247 -3.82 -17.52 -11.62
N GLU A 248 -2.93 -18.17 -12.34
CA GLU A 248 -2.88 -18.11 -13.81
C GLU A 248 -4.09 -18.80 -14.43
N ILE A 249 -4.48 -19.97 -13.92
CA ILE A 249 -5.67 -20.71 -14.39
C ILE A 249 -6.93 -19.86 -14.21
N VAL A 250 -7.12 -19.29 -13.02
CA VAL A 250 -8.25 -18.40 -12.71
C VAL A 250 -8.22 -17.14 -13.58
N THR A 251 -7.04 -16.58 -13.83
CA THR A 251 -6.86 -15.42 -14.71
C THR A 251 -7.20 -15.76 -16.17
N GLU A 252 -6.88 -16.97 -16.62
CA GLU A 252 -7.17 -17.43 -17.98
C GLU A 252 -8.67 -17.66 -18.20
N VAL A 253 -9.37 -18.23 -17.22
CA VAL A 253 -10.81 -18.49 -17.31
C VAL A 253 -11.63 -17.20 -17.19
N LEU A 254 -11.34 -16.35 -16.20
CA LEU A 254 -12.13 -15.13 -15.96
C LEU A 254 -11.68 -13.95 -16.83
N GLY A 255 -10.44 -13.99 -17.31
CA GLY A 255 -9.75 -12.85 -17.91
C GLY A 255 -9.32 -11.80 -16.89
N HIS A 256 -8.39 -10.94 -17.30
CA HIS A 256 -7.91 -9.82 -16.50
C HIS A 256 -8.41 -8.46 -17.01
N ALA A 257 -8.46 -7.48 -16.12
CA ALA A 257 -8.57 -6.05 -16.42
C ALA A 257 -7.40 -5.30 -15.78
N ASN A 258 -7.24 -4.00 -16.06
CA ASN A 258 -6.13 -3.20 -15.51
C ASN A 258 -6.08 -3.28 -13.97
N GLY A 259 -5.18 -4.12 -13.46
CA GLY A 259 -4.86 -4.28 -12.04
C GLY A 259 -5.76 -5.23 -11.24
N TYR A 260 -6.64 -6.05 -11.85
CA TYR A 260 -7.43 -7.06 -11.15
C TYR A 260 -7.98 -8.17 -12.06
N ILE A 261 -8.28 -9.34 -11.50
CA ILE A 261 -8.96 -10.46 -12.17
C ILE A 261 -10.47 -10.19 -12.21
N LYS A 262 -11.13 -10.39 -13.36
CA LYS A 262 -12.57 -10.15 -13.48
C LYS A 262 -13.35 -11.08 -12.53
N GLY A 263 -14.49 -10.62 -12.01
CA GLY A 263 -15.34 -11.40 -11.09
C GLY A 263 -14.85 -11.49 -9.63
N LEU A 264 -13.56 -11.26 -9.33
CA LEU A 264 -12.98 -11.43 -7.98
C LEU A 264 -12.75 -10.12 -7.19
N GLY A 265 -13.04 -8.96 -7.78
CA GLY A 265 -12.89 -7.66 -7.10
C GLY A 265 -11.43 -7.17 -7.02
N TYR A 266 -11.10 -6.32 -6.02
CA TYR A 266 -9.72 -5.88 -5.75
C TYR A 266 -8.92 -7.02 -5.06
N GLY A 267 -8.52 -8.02 -5.84
CA GLY A 267 -7.67 -9.15 -5.42
C GLY A 267 -6.18 -8.97 -5.80
N PRO A 268 -5.33 -10.02 -5.68
CA PRO A 268 -3.94 -9.98 -6.09
C PRO A 268 -3.85 -9.49 -7.53
N LYS A 269 -2.92 -8.55 -7.74
CA LYS A 269 -2.77 -7.91 -9.05
C LYS A 269 -2.28 -8.99 -10.01
N PRO A 270 -2.95 -9.23 -11.15
CA PRO A 270 -2.35 -10.04 -12.19
C PRO A 270 -1.01 -9.40 -12.58
N PRO A 271 0.01 -10.18 -12.94
CA PRO A 271 1.28 -9.65 -13.39
C PRO A 271 1.02 -8.76 -14.61
N GLY A 272 1.04 -7.45 -14.40
CA GLY A 272 0.86 -6.49 -15.49
C GLY A 272 2.12 -6.46 -16.34
N LYS A 273 1.98 -6.30 -17.66
CA LYS A 273 3.14 -6.23 -18.59
C LYS A 273 4.24 -5.24 -18.19
N ARG A 274 3.90 -4.14 -17.49
CA ARG A 274 4.89 -3.19 -16.94
C ARG A 274 5.45 -3.60 -15.58
N ASN A 275 4.70 -4.34 -14.78
CA ASN A 275 5.13 -4.79 -13.46
C ASN A 275 6.02 -6.04 -13.56
N SER A 276 5.85 -6.90 -14.56
CA SER A 276 6.72 -8.06 -14.78
C SER A 276 8.15 -7.63 -15.13
N GLN A 277 8.29 -6.56 -15.91
CA GLN A 277 9.58 -6.03 -16.30
C GLN A 277 10.29 -5.34 -15.13
N LEU A 278 9.55 -4.54 -14.34
CA LEU A 278 10.03 -3.96 -13.09
C LEU A 278 10.34 -5.02 -12.02
N HIS A 279 9.57 -6.11 -11.93
CA HIS A 279 9.87 -7.22 -11.01
C HIS A 279 11.15 -7.92 -11.42
N LYS A 280 11.34 -8.16 -12.72
CA LYS A 280 12.56 -8.77 -13.25
C LYS A 280 13.78 -7.88 -13.00
N GLU A 281 13.68 -6.57 -13.30
CA GLU A 281 14.73 -5.60 -12.95
C GLU A 281 15.01 -5.54 -11.44
N LEU A 282 13.98 -5.67 -10.59
CA LEU A 282 14.16 -5.72 -9.13
C LEU A 282 14.82 -7.01 -8.65
N GLU A 283 14.56 -8.14 -9.29
CA GLU A 283 15.24 -9.41 -9.01
C GLU A 283 16.69 -9.37 -9.48
N ASP A 284 16.93 -8.88 -10.69
CA ASP A 284 18.27 -8.73 -11.27
C ASP A 284 19.12 -7.77 -10.42
N THR A 285 18.60 -6.60 -10.04
CA THR A 285 19.31 -5.65 -9.17
C THR A 285 19.54 -6.19 -7.76
N ARG A 286 18.65 -7.05 -7.26
CA ARG A 286 18.83 -7.70 -5.95
C ARG A 286 19.91 -8.77 -6.00
N ALA A 287 20.01 -9.51 -7.10
CA ALA A 287 21.09 -10.46 -7.32
C ALA A 287 22.45 -9.75 -7.42
N GLU A 288 22.55 -8.67 -8.21
CA GLU A 288 23.77 -7.84 -8.30
C GLU A 288 24.19 -7.26 -6.95
N LEU A 289 23.22 -6.90 -6.09
CA LEU A 289 23.51 -6.33 -4.77
C LEU A 289 24.04 -7.36 -3.77
N GLU A 290 23.59 -8.62 -3.87
CA GLU A 290 24.15 -9.72 -3.07
C GLU A 290 25.55 -10.13 -3.58
N GLU A 291 25.78 -10.15 -4.89
CA GLU A 291 27.11 -10.39 -5.48
C GLU A 291 28.12 -9.31 -5.06
N SER A 292 27.71 -8.03 -5.11
CA SER A 292 28.55 -6.92 -4.65
C SER A 292 28.85 -6.99 -3.14
N ARG A 293 27.93 -7.55 -2.34
CA ARG A 293 28.18 -7.79 -0.90
C ARG A 293 29.23 -8.88 -0.70
N THR A 294 29.13 -9.99 -1.42
CA THR A 294 30.11 -11.08 -1.32
C THR A 294 31.50 -10.62 -1.77
N ASP A 295 31.57 -9.83 -2.84
CA ASP A 295 32.83 -9.24 -3.31
C ASP A 295 33.42 -8.31 -2.26
N LYS A 296 32.60 -7.45 -1.66
CA LYS A 296 33.05 -6.53 -0.60
C LYS A 296 33.57 -7.27 0.64
N GLU A 297 32.92 -8.37 1.02
CA GLU A 297 33.39 -9.23 2.12
C GLU A 297 34.71 -9.92 1.77
N ALA A 298 34.87 -10.41 0.54
CA ALA A 298 36.12 -11.00 0.04
C ALA A 298 37.26 -9.96 0.02
N TYR A 299 37.02 -8.77 -0.54
CA TYR A 299 38.00 -7.68 -0.54
C TYR A 299 38.39 -7.29 0.88
N LYS A 300 37.43 -7.17 1.80
CA LYS A 300 37.72 -6.85 3.20
C LYS A 300 38.63 -7.90 3.83
N SER A 301 38.36 -9.19 3.61
CA SER A 301 39.22 -10.27 4.10
C SER A 301 40.65 -10.20 3.52
N THR A 302 40.80 -9.87 2.23
CA THR A 302 42.13 -9.70 1.63
C THR A 302 42.90 -8.50 2.18
N VAL A 303 42.21 -7.38 2.44
CA VAL A 303 42.81 -6.18 3.04
C VAL A 303 43.26 -6.46 4.47
N ASP A 304 42.46 -7.18 5.26
CA ASP A 304 42.83 -7.57 6.62
C ASP A 304 44.08 -8.47 6.62
N ALA A 305 44.15 -9.46 5.72
CA ALA A 305 45.31 -10.35 5.57
C ALA A 305 46.60 -9.60 5.16
N LEU A 306 46.51 -8.69 4.19
CA LEU A 306 47.65 -7.86 3.78
C LEU A 306 48.09 -6.93 4.90
N THR A 307 47.15 -6.38 5.67
CA THR A 307 47.44 -5.51 6.81
C THR A 307 48.22 -6.27 7.89
N ASP A 308 47.86 -7.52 8.15
CA ASP A 308 48.57 -8.35 9.13
C ASP A 308 49.97 -8.77 8.63
N GLN A 309 50.13 -9.09 7.34
CA GLN A 309 51.46 -9.31 6.74
C GLN A 309 52.35 -8.07 6.86
N LEU A 310 51.79 -6.87 6.68
CA LEU A 310 52.55 -5.62 6.76
C LEU A 310 52.99 -5.30 8.19
N LYS A 311 52.17 -5.63 9.20
CA LYS A 311 52.55 -5.56 10.62
C LYS A 311 53.67 -6.55 10.95
N GLU A 312 53.60 -7.78 10.43
CA GLU A 312 54.64 -8.80 10.61
C GLU A 312 55.97 -8.33 10.03
N GLN A 313 55.96 -7.81 8.80
CA GLN A 313 57.17 -7.24 8.19
C GLN A 313 57.72 -6.05 8.99
N ALA A 314 56.85 -5.15 9.47
CA ALA A 314 57.28 -4.04 10.32
C ALA A 314 57.94 -4.53 11.63
N ALA A 315 57.42 -5.60 12.25
CA ALA A 315 58.02 -6.20 13.44
C ALA A 315 59.37 -6.86 13.15
N GLN A 316 59.55 -7.50 11.99
CA GLN A 316 60.83 -8.05 11.56
C GLN A 316 61.86 -6.96 11.29
N ILE A 317 61.46 -5.87 10.63
CA ILE A 317 62.32 -4.70 10.40
C ILE A 317 62.75 -4.09 11.74
N ALA A 318 61.83 -3.93 12.69
CA ALA A 318 62.14 -3.41 14.02
C ALA A 318 63.16 -4.30 14.76
N LYS A 319 63.05 -5.63 14.66
CA LYS A 319 64.03 -6.57 15.23
C LYS A 319 65.41 -6.45 14.57
N LEU A 320 65.47 -6.33 13.24
CA LEU A 320 66.73 -6.11 12.51
C LEU A 320 67.38 -4.78 12.90
N MET A 321 66.60 -3.70 13.00
CA MET A 321 67.09 -2.39 13.46
C MET A 321 67.67 -2.46 14.88
N ALA A 322 67.00 -3.13 15.81
CA ALA A 322 67.49 -3.33 17.17
C ALA A 322 68.79 -4.15 17.21
N PHE A 323 68.92 -5.18 16.37
CA PHE A 323 70.14 -5.98 16.26
C PHE A 323 71.34 -5.17 15.73
N MET A 324 71.13 -4.33 14.71
CA MET A 324 72.18 -3.46 14.18
C MET A 324 72.63 -2.39 15.19
N GLN A 325 71.73 -1.88 16.03
CA GLN A 325 72.07 -0.93 17.09
C GLN A 325 72.86 -1.58 18.24
N ALA A 326 72.59 -2.85 18.55
CA ALA A 326 73.33 -3.59 19.57
C ALA A 326 74.73 -4.05 19.10
N GLY A 327 74.90 -4.37 17.81
CA GLY A 327 76.18 -4.80 17.23
C GLY A 327 77.19 -3.68 16.99
N GLY A 328 76.76 -2.41 16.99
CA GLY A 328 77.62 -1.24 16.77
C GLY A 328 78.42 -0.78 17.99
N SER A 329 78.22 -1.39 19.17
CA SER A 329 78.83 -0.93 20.43
C SER A 329 80.08 -1.71 20.86
N SER A 330 80.55 -2.72 20.12
CA SER A 330 81.69 -3.57 20.54
C SER A 330 82.95 -3.45 19.68
N VAL A 331 83.04 -2.48 18.75
CA VAL A 331 84.20 -2.35 17.82
C VAL A 331 84.95 -1.02 17.97
N ALA A 332 84.55 -0.14 18.89
CA ALA A 332 85.17 1.18 19.07
C ALA A 332 86.14 1.29 20.27
N GLU A 333 86.50 0.18 20.94
CA GLU A 333 87.24 0.21 22.20
C GLU A 333 88.40 -0.81 22.28
N GLU A 334 89.06 -1.13 21.16
CA GLU A 334 90.32 -1.88 21.16
C GLU A 334 91.17 -1.45 19.96
N GLY A 335 91.93 -0.36 20.11
CA GLY A 335 92.79 0.12 19.01
C GLY A 335 93.44 1.47 19.25
N ASN A 336 93.89 1.76 20.48
CA ASN A 336 94.79 2.89 20.70
C ASN A 336 95.69 2.67 21.93
N GLN A 337 96.68 1.79 21.78
CA GLN A 337 97.88 1.77 22.61
C GLN A 337 99.02 1.09 21.82
N GLU A 338 100.22 1.64 21.95
CA GLU A 338 101.49 1.29 21.30
C GLU A 338 101.70 1.84 19.87
N LEU A 339 102.39 2.99 19.79
CA LEU A 339 103.79 3.08 19.34
C LEU A 339 104.24 4.55 19.44
N ASP A 340 104.64 4.94 20.66
CA ASP A 340 105.65 5.97 20.87
C ASP A 340 107.02 5.25 20.93
N ASP A 341 108.10 5.99 20.70
CA ASP A 341 109.49 5.56 20.56
C ASP A 341 109.95 5.22 19.13
N SER A 342 110.46 6.23 18.41
CA SER A 342 111.88 6.27 18.03
C SER A 342 112.27 7.44 17.12
N ASN A 343 113.29 8.19 17.60
CA ASN A 343 114.35 8.93 16.89
C ASN A 343 113.97 10.11 15.97
N ASN A 344 114.31 11.36 16.32
CA ASN A 344 115.67 11.93 16.46
C ASN A 344 116.51 11.81 15.18
N SER A 345 116.47 12.84 14.34
CA SER A 345 117.67 13.52 13.86
C SER A 345 117.35 14.87 13.23
#